data_AF-A0A1H9W272-F1
#
_entry.id   AF-A0A1H9W272-F1
#
_cell.length_a   1.000
_cell.length_b   1.000
_cell.length_c   1.000
_cell.angle_alpha   90.00
_cell.angle_beta   90.00
_cell.angle_gamma   90.00
#
_symmetry.space_group_name_H-M   'P 1'
#
loop_
_entity.id
_entity.type
_entity.pdbx_description
1 polymer ?
#
loop_
_entity_poly.entity_id
_entity_poly.type
_entity_poly.pdbx_seq_one_letter_code
_entity_poly.pdbx_strand_id
1 'polypeptide(L)'
;MGRSRRTIPEELLLLALDPATGTTAQPQSLDLGLAGAQLVELALAGRIAPDGDRIAVVLPRPTGDPTLDSALELLRRRGSPVRAVHWIGGPRLGLRQTYLTHLERCGMVHAVSGQMCGVLPTTRYQATETAISREIRARLDTAIRTGVPPDPRTAALAALAHAVGLGKHLYPGNEGRSCRSRLRDLIRHDPMGGLVAHAVMDVQNGVGAQPRRAQASAASGPSSGRPAARATASAGPARHLPEQSRHMAGGMVRAGAR
;
A
#
# COMPACT_ATOMS: atom_id res chain seq x y z
N MET A 1 14.58 -22.94 8.40
CA MET A 1 14.31 -21.69 7.66
C MET A 1 14.60 -20.52 8.57
N GLY A 2 15.61 -19.70 8.26
CA GLY A 2 16.01 -18.60 9.12
C GLY A 2 14.99 -17.46 9.09
N ARG A 3 14.39 -17.14 10.25
CA ARG A 3 13.71 -15.86 10.42
C ARG A 3 14.78 -14.79 10.50
N SER A 4 14.97 -13.99 9.45
CA SER A 4 15.67 -12.72 9.57
C SER A 4 14.98 -11.91 10.68
N ARG A 5 15.75 -11.38 11.64
CA ARG A 5 15.22 -10.76 12.86
C ARG A 5 14.67 -9.33 12.63
N ARG A 6 14.49 -8.95 11.37
CA ARG A 6 14.09 -7.63 10.87
C ARG A 6 12.90 -7.81 9.94
N THR A 7 12.18 -6.72 9.71
CA THR A 7 11.06 -6.63 8.76
C THR A 7 11.55 -6.21 7.36
N ILE A 8 10.82 -6.53 6.29
CA ILE A 8 11.18 -6.17 4.90
C ILE A 8 11.31 -4.65 4.73
N PRO A 9 10.47 -3.79 5.36
CA PRO A 9 10.69 -2.34 5.37
C PRO A 9 12.05 -1.94 5.96
N GLU A 10 12.48 -2.56 7.06
CA GLU A 10 13.78 -2.30 7.66
C GLU A 10 14.94 -2.78 6.77
N GLU A 11 14.84 -3.99 6.20
CA GLU A 11 15.86 -4.53 5.30
C GLU A 11 15.99 -3.67 4.03
N LEU A 12 14.87 -3.23 3.44
CA LEU A 12 14.84 -2.34 2.28
C LEU A 12 15.42 -0.95 2.59
N LEU A 13 15.12 -0.41 3.77
CA LEU A 13 15.65 0.88 4.23
C LEU A 13 17.16 0.81 4.46
N LEU A 14 17.66 -0.23 5.12
CA LEU A 14 19.11 -0.45 5.31
C LEU A 14 19.85 -0.60 3.98
N LEU A 15 19.25 -1.27 2.98
CA LEU A 15 19.81 -1.38 1.62
C LEU A 15 19.75 -0.08 0.81
N ALA A 16 19.00 0.93 1.26
CA ALA A 16 18.90 2.24 0.61
C ALA A 16 19.77 3.32 1.27
N LEU A 17 20.35 3.06 2.44
CA LEU A 17 21.20 3.99 3.16
C LEU A 17 22.67 3.72 2.83
N ASP A 18 23.36 4.74 2.34
CA ASP A 18 24.81 4.74 2.19
C ASP A 18 25.48 4.80 3.59
N PRO A 19 26.27 3.79 3.99
CA PRO A 19 26.90 3.74 5.30
C PRO A 19 28.04 4.77 5.47
N ALA A 20 28.63 5.26 4.37
CA ALA A 20 29.71 6.24 4.40
C ALA A 20 29.19 7.69 4.36
N THR A 21 28.14 7.96 3.58
CA THR A 21 27.65 9.34 3.37
C THR A 21 26.35 9.68 4.11
N GLY A 22 25.57 8.67 4.54
CA GLY A 22 24.24 8.87 5.10
C GLY A 22 23.20 9.32 4.07
N THR A 23 23.52 9.19 2.78
CA THR A 23 22.62 9.51 1.67
C THR A 23 21.62 8.37 1.51
N THR A 24 20.33 8.72 1.41
CA THR A 24 19.29 7.76 1.04
C THR A 24 19.17 7.69 -0.48
N ALA A 25 19.37 6.51 -1.06
CA ALA A 25 19.16 6.25 -2.48
C ALA A 25 17.66 6.25 -2.83
N GLN A 26 17.29 6.93 -3.92
CA GLN A 26 15.93 7.00 -4.46
C GLN A 26 14.84 7.33 -3.41
N PRO A 27 14.97 8.42 -2.63
CA PRO A 27 14.16 8.62 -1.42
C PRO A 27 12.65 8.70 -1.67
N GLN A 28 12.21 9.25 -2.82
CA GLN A 28 10.79 9.29 -3.19
C GLN A 28 10.24 7.89 -3.50
N SER A 29 10.96 7.11 -4.32
CA SER A 29 10.57 5.74 -4.65
C SER A 29 10.66 4.82 -3.44
N LEU A 30 11.63 5.04 -2.54
CA LEU A 30 11.78 4.30 -1.30
C LEU A 30 10.55 4.41 -0.41
N ASP A 31 9.93 5.59 -0.29
CA ASP A 31 8.72 5.76 0.54
C ASP A 31 7.53 4.91 0.01
N LEU A 32 7.41 4.77 -1.31
CA LEU A 32 6.47 3.83 -1.95
C LEU A 32 6.85 2.38 -1.66
N GLY A 33 8.15 2.05 -1.75
CA GLY A 33 8.68 0.74 -1.41
C GLY A 33 8.43 0.34 0.03
N LEU A 34 8.55 1.26 0.99
CA LEU A 34 8.23 1.01 2.40
C LEU A 34 6.75 0.69 2.59
N ALA A 35 5.84 1.43 1.94
CA ALA A 35 4.41 1.15 1.98
C ALA A 35 4.06 -0.22 1.38
N GLY A 36 4.78 -0.62 0.32
CA GLY A 36 4.71 -1.95 -0.28
C GLY A 36 5.30 -3.05 0.60
N ALA A 37 6.45 -2.79 1.22
CA ALA A 37 7.15 -3.70 2.11
C ALA A 37 6.32 -4.09 3.34
N GLN A 38 5.48 -3.18 3.85
CA GLN A 38 4.50 -3.51 4.90
C GLN A 38 3.51 -4.58 4.44
N LEU A 39 3.05 -4.54 3.18
CA LEU A 39 2.15 -5.55 2.63
C LEU A 39 2.84 -6.91 2.50
N VAL A 40 4.09 -6.92 2.01
CA VAL A 40 4.91 -8.14 1.95
C VAL A 40 5.06 -8.75 3.34
N GLU A 41 5.46 -7.96 4.35
CA GLU A 41 5.65 -8.48 5.72
C GLU A 41 4.33 -8.99 6.33
N LEU A 42 3.21 -8.28 6.12
CA LEU A 42 1.87 -8.74 6.53
C LEU A 42 1.43 -10.02 5.82
N ALA A 43 1.82 -10.23 4.57
CA ALA A 43 1.53 -11.44 3.81
C ALA A 43 2.39 -12.63 4.27
N LEU A 44 3.68 -12.42 4.51
CA LEU A 44 4.58 -13.41 5.13
C LEU A 44 4.11 -13.79 6.55
N ALA A 45 3.51 -12.86 7.28
CA ALA A 45 2.83 -13.10 8.55
C ALA A 45 1.43 -13.73 8.41
N GLY A 46 0.95 -14.03 7.19
CA GLY A 46 -0.35 -14.65 6.93
C GLY A 46 -1.55 -13.79 7.35
N ARG A 47 -1.40 -12.46 7.44
CA ARG A 47 -2.46 -11.53 7.82
C ARG A 47 -3.30 -11.07 6.63
N ILE A 48 -2.66 -10.98 5.47
CA ILE A 48 -3.26 -10.57 4.20
C ILE A 48 -2.85 -11.54 3.08
N ALA A 49 -3.60 -11.54 1.98
CA ALA A 49 -3.29 -12.31 0.78
C ALA A 49 -3.55 -11.47 -0.49
N PRO A 50 -2.87 -11.78 -1.61
CA PRO A 50 -3.18 -11.17 -2.90
C PRO A 50 -4.52 -11.70 -3.44
N ASP A 51 -5.29 -10.81 -4.05
CA ASP A 51 -6.57 -11.06 -4.69
C ASP A 51 -6.58 -10.33 -6.05
N GLY A 52 -5.99 -10.95 -7.07
CA GLY A 52 -5.70 -10.28 -8.34
C GLY A 52 -4.76 -9.08 -8.17
N ASP A 53 -5.21 -7.88 -8.56
CA ASP A 53 -4.49 -6.61 -8.35
C ASP A 53 -4.71 -5.99 -6.95
N ARG A 54 -5.39 -6.73 -6.06
CA ARG A 54 -5.85 -6.28 -4.74
C ARG A 54 -5.23 -7.08 -3.60
N ILE A 55 -5.50 -6.58 -2.41
CA ILE A 55 -5.04 -7.08 -1.13
C ILE A 55 -6.28 -7.34 -0.27
N ALA A 56 -6.49 -8.59 0.12
CA ALA A 56 -7.55 -8.99 1.04
C ALA A 56 -6.97 -9.24 2.45
N VAL A 57 -7.69 -8.81 3.48
CA VAL A 57 -7.36 -9.18 4.88
C VAL A 57 -7.91 -10.57 5.14
N VAL A 58 -7.03 -11.52 5.47
CA VAL A 58 -7.38 -12.93 5.72
C VAL A 58 -7.48 -13.21 7.21
N LEU A 59 -6.57 -12.63 8.00
CA LEU A 59 -6.48 -12.88 9.43
C LEU A 59 -6.16 -11.56 10.16
N PRO A 60 -7.16 -10.87 10.74
CA PRO A 60 -6.98 -9.58 11.42
C PRO A 60 -6.42 -9.75 12.84
N ARG A 61 -5.35 -10.54 13.02
CA ARG A 61 -4.63 -10.67 14.30
C ARG A 61 -3.39 -9.78 14.31
N PRO A 62 -3.06 -9.12 15.43
CA PRO A 62 -1.80 -8.38 15.59
C PRO A 62 -0.57 -9.22 15.20
N THR A 63 0.45 -8.53 14.72
CA THR A 63 1.79 -9.02 14.40
C THR A 63 2.75 -8.81 15.57
N GLY A 64 2.50 -7.81 16.41
CA GLY A 64 3.41 -7.36 17.46
C GLY A 64 4.32 -6.20 17.03
N ASP A 65 4.31 -5.81 15.76
CA ASP A 65 4.91 -4.57 15.27
C ASP A 65 3.81 -3.48 15.16
N PRO A 66 3.88 -2.38 15.95
CA PRO A 66 2.86 -1.34 15.93
C PRO A 66 2.65 -0.66 14.56
N THR A 67 3.69 -0.63 13.71
CA THR A 67 3.65 -0.03 12.37
C THR A 67 2.90 -0.93 11.40
N LEU A 68 3.16 -2.24 11.45
CA LEU A 68 2.42 -3.24 10.67
C LEU A 68 0.98 -3.39 11.16
N ASP A 69 0.76 -3.33 12.48
CA ASP A 69 -0.58 -3.45 13.07
C ASP A 69 -1.45 -2.23 12.74
N SER A 70 -0.86 -1.03 12.68
CA SER A 70 -1.53 0.16 12.16
C SER A 70 -1.91 0.02 10.68
N ALA A 71 -1.02 -0.56 9.86
CA ALA A 71 -1.31 -0.84 8.45
C ALA A 71 -2.43 -1.89 8.28
N LEU A 72 -2.40 -2.96 9.07
CA LEU A 72 -3.42 -4.01 9.08
C LEU A 72 -4.80 -3.49 9.50
N GLU A 73 -4.85 -2.64 10.53
CA GLU A 73 -6.09 -1.99 10.99
C GLU A 73 -6.68 -1.04 9.93
N LEU A 74 -5.83 -0.28 9.23
CA LEU A 74 -6.25 0.57 8.12
C LEU A 74 -6.80 -0.24 6.93
N LEU A 75 -6.22 -1.42 6.62
CA LEU A 75 -6.79 -2.35 5.64
C LEU A 75 -8.12 -2.93 6.11
N ARG A 76 -8.20 -3.39 7.36
CA ARG A 76 -9.42 -3.96 7.97
C ARG A 76 -10.60 -2.98 7.92
N ARG A 77 -10.35 -1.69 8.20
CA ARG A 77 -11.36 -0.62 8.14
C ARG A 77 -11.92 -0.35 6.74
N ARG A 78 -11.29 -0.81 5.67
CA ARG A 78 -11.84 -0.71 4.30
C ARG A 78 -12.92 -1.76 4.02
N GLY A 79 -13.01 -2.82 4.83
CA GLY A 79 -14.03 -3.86 4.73
C GLY A 79 -14.08 -4.64 3.40
N SER A 80 -13.14 -4.41 2.49
CA SER A 80 -13.14 -4.95 1.13
C SER A 80 -11.71 -4.96 0.55
N PRO A 81 -11.40 -5.82 -0.45
CA PRO A 81 -10.06 -5.90 -1.03
C PRO A 81 -9.61 -4.59 -1.68
N VAL A 82 -8.41 -4.12 -1.32
CA VAL A 82 -7.84 -2.82 -1.70
C VAL A 82 -6.82 -3.00 -2.82
N ARG A 83 -6.92 -2.23 -3.92
CA ARG A 83 -5.92 -2.24 -5.00
C ARG A 83 -4.54 -1.84 -4.47
N ALA A 84 -3.50 -2.61 -4.80
CA ALA A 84 -2.14 -2.36 -4.31
C ALA A 84 -1.63 -0.95 -4.68
N VAL A 85 -1.87 -0.50 -5.91
CA VAL A 85 -1.53 0.86 -6.37
C VAL A 85 -2.15 1.98 -5.53
N HIS A 86 -3.40 1.82 -5.08
CA HIS A 86 -4.07 2.83 -4.25
C HIS A 86 -3.57 2.80 -2.79
N TRP A 87 -3.14 1.64 -2.30
CA TRP A 87 -2.53 1.53 -0.97
C TRP A 87 -1.15 2.20 -0.95
N ILE A 88 -0.35 1.97 -1.98
CA ILE A 88 1.04 2.41 -2.09
C ILE A 88 1.14 3.89 -2.45
N GLY A 89 0.32 4.38 -3.40
CA GLY A 89 0.23 5.81 -3.74
C GLY A 89 -0.55 6.67 -2.75
N GLY A 90 -1.08 6.08 -1.66
CA GLY A 90 -1.76 6.82 -0.60
C GLY A 90 -0.81 7.63 0.28
N PRO A 91 -1.29 8.62 1.05
CA PRO A 91 -0.45 9.41 1.94
C PRO A 91 0.16 8.56 3.07
N ARG A 92 1.50 8.56 3.17
CA ARG A 92 2.29 7.83 4.17
C ARG A 92 3.21 8.76 4.99
N LEU A 93 2.62 9.82 5.53
CA LEU A 93 3.33 10.79 6.36
C LEU A 93 4.06 10.08 7.51
N GLY A 94 5.36 10.33 7.63
CA GLY A 94 6.20 9.81 8.71
C GLY A 94 6.67 8.36 8.58
N LEU A 95 6.19 7.55 7.62
CA LEU A 95 6.48 6.10 7.58
C LEU A 95 7.98 5.77 7.59
N ARG A 96 8.78 6.47 6.76
CA ARG A 96 10.24 6.33 6.75
C ARG A 96 10.86 6.72 8.10
N GLN A 97 10.39 7.80 8.72
CA GLN A 97 10.90 8.25 10.01
C GLN A 97 10.59 7.25 11.13
N THR A 98 9.41 6.62 11.12
CA THR A 98 9.06 5.55 12.08
C THR A 98 10.06 4.39 12.01
N TYR A 99 10.40 3.92 10.80
CA TYR A 99 11.40 2.86 10.63
C TYR A 99 12.82 3.32 10.97
N LEU A 100 13.22 4.54 10.61
CA LEU A 100 14.53 5.10 10.99
C LEU A 100 14.70 5.18 12.51
N THR A 101 13.71 5.70 13.24
CA THR A 101 13.72 5.77 14.70
C THR A 101 13.71 4.37 15.36
N HIS A 102 13.06 3.37 14.76
CA HIS A 102 13.14 1.98 15.24
C HIS A 102 14.55 1.39 15.03
N LEU A 103 15.14 1.58 13.85
CA LEU A 103 16.50 1.13 13.54
C LEU A 103 17.56 1.84 14.40
N GLU A 104 17.36 3.11 14.71
CA GLU A 104 18.23 3.92 15.57
C GLU A 104 18.23 3.41 17.00
N ARG A 105 17.04 3.16 17.58
CA ARG A 105 16.89 2.48 18.88
C ARG A 105 17.52 1.07 18.91
N CYS A 106 17.69 0.45 17.74
CA CYS A 106 18.34 -0.84 17.59
C CYS A 106 19.87 -0.77 17.35
N GLY A 107 20.47 0.42 17.27
CA GLY A 107 21.89 0.59 16.93
C GLY A 107 22.25 0.24 15.48
N MET A 108 21.27 0.18 14.58
CA MET A 108 21.43 -0.22 13.17
C MET A 108 21.67 0.98 12.25
N VAL A 109 21.21 2.16 12.66
CA VAL A 109 21.47 3.45 12.02
C VAL A 109 21.78 4.47 13.11
N HIS A 110 22.47 5.56 12.75
CA HIS A 110 22.67 6.70 13.64
C HIS A 110 22.28 8.00 12.95
N ALA A 111 21.58 8.88 13.67
CA ALA A 111 21.34 10.25 13.25
C ALA A 111 22.65 11.04 13.22
N VAL A 112 22.99 11.57 12.05
CA VAL A 112 24.12 12.48 11.83
C VAL A 112 23.56 13.85 11.50
N SER A 113 23.85 14.83 12.37
CA SER A 113 23.55 16.23 12.14
C SER A 113 24.47 16.79 11.06
N GLY A 114 23.87 17.36 10.02
CA GLY A 114 24.55 18.19 9.03
C GLY A 114 23.86 19.55 8.92
N GLN A 115 24.34 20.39 8.00
CA GLN A 115 23.68 21.64 7.65
C GLN A 115 23.41 21.71 6.15
N MET A 116 22.22 22.17 5.79
CA MET A 116 21.85 22.58 4.46
C MET A 116 22.02 24.11 4.37
N CYS A 117 22.77 24.57 3.37
CA CYS A 117 23.09 26.00 3.17
C CYS A 117 23.67 26.72 4.42
N GLY A 118 24.39 26.01 5.29
CA GLY A 118 25.07 26.57 6.47
C GLY A 118 24.19 27.04 7.64
N VAL A 119 22.86 27.09 7.48
CA VAL A 119 21.94 27.62 8.51
C VAL A 119 20.77 26.68 8.85
N LEU A 120 20.38 25.78 7.95
CA LEU A 120 19.28 24.84 8.19
C LEU A 120 19.85 23.51 8.69
N PRO A 121 19.68 23.14 9.98
CA PRO A 121 20.11 21.83 10.46
C PRO A 121 19.32 20.74 9.72
N THR A 122 20.04 19.72 9.23
CA THR A 122 19.45 18.57 8.54
C THR A 122 19.93 17.29 9.22
N THR A 123 19.00 16.42 9.61
CA THR A 123 19.31 15.11 10.15
C THR A 123 19.38 14.11 9.00
N ARG A 124 20.56 13.52 8.79
CA ARG A 124 20.74 12.36 7.92
C ARG A 124 20.86 11.10 8.77
N TYR A 125 20.60 9.95 8.18
CA TYR A 125 20.76 8.66 8.86
C TYR A 125 21.82 7.84 8.13
N GLN A 126 22.89 7.50 8.84
CA GLN A 126 23.91 6.57 8.34
C GLN A 126 23.55 5.16 8.77
N ALA A 127 23.61 4.20 7.85
CA ALA A 127 23.54 2.80 8.19
C ALA A 127 24.85 2.36 8.85
N THR A 128 24.75 1.73 10.02
CA THR A 128 25.90 1.08 10.62
C THR A 128 26.23 -0.17 9.81
N GLU A 129 27.51 -0.34 9.46
CA GLU A 129 28.00 -1.47 8.66
C GLU A 129 28.07 -2.76 9.52
N THR A 130 26.89 -3.22 9.93
CA THR A 130 26.67 -4.36 10.83
C THR A 130 26.80 -5.70 10.10
N ALA A 131 26.97 -6.78 10.87
CA ALA A 131 26.86 -8.14 10.35
C ALA A 131 25.52 -8.40 9.62
N ILE A 132 24.44 -7.74 10.05
CA ILE A 132 23.10 -7.87 9.46
C ILE A 132 23.04 -7.17 8.09
N SER A 133 23.61 -5.97 7.95
CA SER A 133 23.69 -5.27 6.66
C SER A 133 24.43 -6.13 5.61
N ARG A 134 25.54 -6.77 6.02
CA ARG A 134 26.27 -7.74 5.20
C ARG A 134 25.48 -9.01 4.91
N GLU A 135 24.76 -9.55 5.89
CA GLU A 135 23.90 -10.73 5.72
C GLU A 135 22.79 -10.50 4.69
N ILE A 136 22.09 -9.37 4.77
CA ILE A 136 21.03 -9.00 3.82
C ILE A 136 21.60 -8.93 2.39
N ARG A 137 22.74 -8.24 2.21
CA ARG A 137 23.41 -8.15 0.89
C ARG A 137 23.89 -9.51 0.40
N ALA A 138 24.50 -10.32 1.26
CA ALA A 138 24.98 -11.66 0.93
C ALA A 138 23.85 -12.62 0.52
N ARG A 139 22.65 -12.50 1.11
CA ARG A 139 21.45 -13.25 0.68
C ARG A 139 21.03 -12.86 -0.73
N LEU A 140 20.90 -11.56 -1.02
CA LEU A 140 20.58 -11.07 -2.37
C LEU A 140 21.64 -11.48 -3.41
N ASP A 141 22.92 -11.30 -3.09
CA ASP A 141 24.03 -11.69 -3.96
C ASP A 141 24.04 -13.19 -4.24
N THR A 142 23.69 -14.02 -3.25
CA THR A 142 23.63 -15.48 -3.42
C THR A 142 22.48 -15.87 -4.33
N ALA A 143 21.27 -15.32 -4.11
CA ALA A 143 20.12 -15.54 -4.99
C ALA A 143 20.43 -15.15 -6.45
N ILE A 144 21.06 -13.98 -6.64
CA ILE A 144 21.46 -13.46 -7.95
C ILE A 144 22.56 -14.30 -8.61
N ARG A 145 23.56 -14.78 -7.87
CA ARG A 145 24.65 -15.58 -8.44
C ARG A 145 24.21 -16.99 -8.83
N THR A 146 23.52 -17.69 -7.92
CA THR A 146 23.22 -19.12 -8.09
C THR A 146 22.04 -19.38 -9.02
N GLY A 147 21.08 -18.45 -9.13
CA GLY A 147 19.85 -18.66 -9.89
C GLY A 147 18.91 -19.72 -9.29
N VAL A 148 19.24 -20.27 -8.12
CA VAL A 148 18.36 -21.14 -7.34
C VAL A 148 17.22 -20.27 -6.80
N PRO A 149 15.94 -20.72 -6.87
CA PRO A 149 14.82 -19.98 -6.31
C PRO A 149 15.08 -19.62 -4.84
N PRO A 150 15.19 -18.33 -4.49
CA PRO A 150 15.43 -17.92 -3.12
C PRO A 150 14.19 -18.14 -2.26
N ASP A 151 14.34 -18.02 -0.95
CA ASP A 151 13.21 -18.00 -0.05
C ASP A 151 12.28 -16.79 -0.35
N PRO A 152 10.96 -16.87 -0.05
CA PRO A 152 10.02 -15.81 -0.39
C PRO A 152 10.38 -14.43 0.16
N ARG A 153 11.05 -14.36 1.33
CA ARG A 153 11.46 -13.09 1.94
C ARG A 153 12.57 -12.43 1.12
N THR A 154 13.58 -13.20 0.73
CA THR A 154 14.66 -12.71 -0.14
C THR A 154 14.16 -12.39 -1.55
N ALA A 155 13.21 -13.17 -2.10
CA ALA A 155 12.55 -12.86 -3.38
C ALA A 155 11.78 -11.52 -3.33
N ALA A 156 10.99 -11.30 -2.29
CA ALA A 156 10.21 -10.07 -2.13
C ALA A 156 11.09 -8.83 -1.91
N LEU A 157 12.18 -8.98 -1.14
CA LEU A 157 13.16 -7.91 -0.96
C LEU A 157 13.85 -7.54 -2.28
N ALA A 158 14.21 -8.54 -3.09
CA ALA A 158 14.78 -8.32 -4.42
C ALA A 158 13.78 -7.59 -5.35
N ALA A 159 12.51 -8.01 -5.35
CA ALA A 159 11.43 -7.41 -6.11
C ALA A 159 11.23 -5.92 -5.74
N LEU A 160 11.18 -5.62 -4.44
CA LEU A 160 11.07 -4.25 -3.93
C LEU A 160 12.31 -3.40 -4.27
N ALA A 161 13.52 -3.90 -4.02
CA ALA A 161 14.77 -3.21 -4.33
C ALA A 161 14.92 -2.92 -5.83
N HIS A 162 14.40 -3.80 -6.70
CA HIS A 162 14.25 -3.52 -8.12
C HIS A 162 13.24 -2.38 -8.38
N ALA A 163 12.02 -2.51 -7.86
CA ALA A 163 10.91 -1.59 -8.12
C ALA A 163 11.19 -0.15 -7.64
N VAL A 164 11.93 0.03 -6.55
CA VAL A 164 12.35 1.37 -6.06
C VAL A 164 13.64 1.89 -6.70
N GLY A 165 14.23 1.15 -7.66
CA GLY A 165 15.41 1.61 -8.41
C GLY A 165 16.75 1.46 -7.70
N LEU A 166 16.82 0.77 -6.55
CA LEU A 166 18.07 0.56 -5.79
C LEU A 166 19.10 -0.29 -6.54
N GLY A 167 18.72 -0.98 -7.62
CA GLY A 167 19.64 -1.81 -8.40
C GLY A 167 20.94 -1.11 -8.82
N LYS A 168 20.93 0.19 -9.16
CA LYS A 168 22.16 0.95 -9.49
C LYS A 168 23.03 1.29 -8.26
N HIS A 169 22.43 1.37 -7.08
CA HIS A 169 23.13 1.61 -5.81
C HIS A 169 23.76 0.30 -5.29
N LEU A 170 23.02 -0.81 -5.35
CA LEU A 170 23.50 -2.13 -4.94
C LEU A 170 24.52 -2.74 -5.90
N TYR A 171 24.34 -2.51 -7.21
CA TYR A 171 25.16 -3.07 -8.29
C TYR A 171 25.55 -1.96 -9.29
N PRO A 172 26.49 -1.08 -8.92
CA PRO A 172 26.94 0.04 -9.76
C PRO A 172 27.70 -0.42 -11.00
N GLY A 173 27.93 0.52 -11.92
CA GLY A 173 28.73 0.30 -13.11
C GLY A 173 28.10 -0.61 -14.18
N ASN A 174 28.91 -0.96 -15.18
CA ASN A 174 28.51 -1.84 -16.28
C ASN A 174 28.51 -3.31 -15.88
N GLU A 175 29.45 -3.74 -15.02
CA GLU A 175 29.56 -5.10 -14.49
C GLU A 175 28.28 -5.51 -13.72
N GLY A 176 27.74 -4.57 -12.91
CA GLY A 176 26.47 -4.75 -12.21
C GLY A 176 25.23 -4.89 -13.10
N ARG A 177 25.34 -4.78 -14.44
CA ARG A 177 24.20 -4.94 -15.36
C ARG A 177 23.56 -6.33 -15.27
N SER A 178 24.37 -7.39 -15.19
CA SER A 178 23.86 -8.76 -15.09
C SER A 178 23.09 -8.96 -13.77
N CYS A 179 23.70 -8.52 -12.65
CA CYS A 179 23.07 -8.55 -11.33
C CYS A 179 21.74 -7.78 -11.30
N ARG A 180 21.66 -6.61 -11.93
CA ARG A 180 20.43 -5.81 -12.05
C ARG A 180 19.34 -6.47 -12.90
N SER A 181 19.71 -7.31 -13.87
CA SER A 181 18.74 -8.13 -14.62
C SER A 181 18.19 -9.23 -13.70
N ARG A 182 19.09 -10.03 -13.13
CA ARG A 182 18.70 -11.15 -12.26
C ARG A 182 17.88 -10.71 -11.04
N LEU A 183 18.21 -9.57 -10.43
CA LEU A 183 17.42 -8.93 -9.35
C LEU A 183 15.95 -8.70 -9.77
N ARG A 184 15.69 -8.35 -11.03
CA ARG A 184 14.35 -8.21 -11.60
C ARG A 184 13.70 -9.57 -11.82
N ASP A 185 14.44 -10.54 -12.32
CA ASP A 185 13.90 -11.87 -12.61
C ASP A 185 13.41 -12.60 -11.34
N LEU A 186 14.02 -12.30 -10.18
CA LEU A 186 13.58 -12.80 -8.86
C LEU A 186 12.14 -12.39 -8.47
N ILE A 187 11.56 -11.36 -9.11
CA ILE A 187 10.14 -10.97 -8.94
C ILE A 187 9.20 -12.17 -9.17
N ARG A 188 9.58 -13.09 -10.05
CA ARG A 188 8.76 -14.26 -10.43
C ARG A 188 8.62 -15.31 -9.32
N HIS A 189 9.41 -15.22 -8.24
CA HIS A 189 9.45 -16.21 -7.16
C HIS A 189 8.62 -15.82 -5.92
N ASP A 190 8.04 -14.62 -5.86
CA ASP A 190 7.09 -14.24 -4.80
C ASP A 190 5.88 -13.48 -5.37
N PRO A 191 4.66 -14.05 -5.35
CA PRO A 191 3.45 -13.39 -5.86
C PRO A 191 3.13 -12.05 -5.18
N MET A 192 3.34 -11.91 -3.86
CA MET A 192 3.03 -10.67 -3.17
C MET A 192 4.06 -9.58 -3.48
N GLY A 193 5.35 -9.92 -3.42
CA GLY A 193 6.46 -9.05 -3.81
C GLY A 193 6.35 -8.60 -5.25
N GLY A 194 5.89 -9.46 -6.16
CA GLY A 194 5.58 -9.09 -7.55
C GLY A 194 4.39 -8.12 -7.68
N LEU A 195 3.25 -8.43 -7.06
CA LEU A 195 2.09 -7.52 -7.01
C LEU A 195 2.48 -6.13 -6.50
N VAL A 196 3.24 -6.10 -5.40
CA VAL A 196 3.72 -4.87 -4.77
C VAL A 196 4.75 -4.15 -5.64
N ALA A 197 5.72 -4.86 -6.23
CA ALA A 197 6.73 -4.27 -7.11
C ALA A 197 6.10 -3.61 -8.34
N HIS A 198 5.14 -4.29 -8.98
CA HIS A 198 4.35 -3.71 -10.08
C HIS A 198 3.59 -2.48 -9.62
N ALA A 199 2.90 -2.54 -8.49
CA ALA A 199 2.16 -1.40 -7.96
C ALA A 199 3.04 -0.20 -7.57
N VAL A 200 4.27 -0.42 -7.09
CA VAL A 200 5.28 0.63 -6.85
C VAL A 200 5.70 1.28 -8.18
N MET A 201 5.98 0.49 -9.21
CA MET A 201 6.35 1.00 -10.54
C MET A 201 5.19 1.75 -11.21
N ASP A 202 3.97 1.25 -11.09
CA ASP A 202 2.75 1.91 -11.58
C ASP A 202 2.55 3.30 -10.95
N VAL A 203 2.74 3.43 -9.63
CA VAL A 203 2.64 4.73 -8.95
C VAL A 203 3.77 5.68 -9.41
N GLN A 204 5.00 5.20 -9.59
CA GLN A 204 6.09 6.00 -10.17
C GLN A 204 5.80 6.46 -11.61
N ASN A 205 5.11 5.62 -12.40
CA ASN A 205 4.66 5.93 -13.75
C ASN A 205 3.37 6.78 -13.79
N GLY A 206 2.83 7.22 -12.64
CA GLY A 206 1.64 8.07 -12.56
C GLY A 206 0.29 7.33 -12.71
N VAL A 207 0.28 6.00 -12.70
CA VAL A 207 -0.92 5.16 -12.92
C VAL A 207 -1.86 5.12 -11.70
N GLY A 208 -1.41 5.64 -10.54
CA GLY A 208 -2.04 5.40 -9.25
C GLY A 208 -2.32 6.61 -8.35
N ALA A 209 -3.07 7.62 -8.80
CA ALA A 209 -3.65 8.63 -7.88
C ALA A 209 -4.91 9.40 -8.35
N GLN A 210 -5.63 9.02 -9.42
CA GLN A 210 -6.91 9.67 -9.72
C GLN A 210 -8.02 9.17 -8.77
N PRO A 211 -8.57 10.01 -7.88
CA PRO A 211 -9.89 9.71 -7.32
C PRO A 211 -10.87 9.66 -8.50
N ARG A 212 -11.57 8.54 -8.68
CA ARG A 212 -12.70 8.49 -9.62
C ARG A 212 -13.72 9.51 -9.15
N ARG A 213 -13.74 10.68 -9.82
CA ARG A 213 -14.85 11.62 -9.74
C ARG A 213 -16.09 10.82 -10.11
N ALA A 214 -17.03 10.66 -9.17
CA ALA A 214 -18.24 9.92 -9.44
C ALA A 214 -18.90 10.55 -10.66
N GLN A 215 -19.03 9.80 -11.75
CA GLN A 215 -19.89 10.21 -12.85
C GLN A 215 -21.30 10.13 -12.28
N ALA A 216 -21.83 11.29 -11.88
CA ALA A 216 -23.24 11.42 -11.64
C ALA A 216 -23.92 11.13 -12.99
N SER A 217 -24.55 9.96 -13.10
CA SER A 217 -25.43 9.65 -14.23
C SER A 217 -26.47 10.75 -14.28
N ALA A 218 -26.34 11.65 -15.26
CA ALA A 218 -27.28 12.73 -15.46
C ALA A 218 -28.60 12.09 -15.91
N ALA A 219 -29.50 11.84 -14.94
CA ALA A 219 -30.84 11.37 -15.22
C ALA A 219 -31.55 12.47 -16.03
N SER A 220 -31.67 12.24 -17.33
CA SER A 220 -32.30 13.13 -18.28
C SER A 220 -33.81 13.21 -18.02
N GLY A 221 -34.21 14.04 -17.05
CA GLY A 221 -35.62 14.37 -16.82
C GLY A 221 -36.18 15.14 -18.03
N PRO A 222 -37.33 14.73 -18.61
CA PRO A 222 -37.86 15.35 -19.81
C PRO A 222 -38.34 16.78 -19.53
N SER A 223 -38.00 17.69 -20.44
CA SER A 223 -38.37 19.11 -20.38
C SER A 223 -39.87 19.30 -20.61
N SER A 224 -40.60 19.78 -19.60
CA SER A 224 -42.00 20.19 -19.73
C SER A 224 -42.11 21.46 -20.58
N GLY A 225 -42.79 21.36 -21.73
CA GLY A 225 -43.03 22.49 -22.62
C GLY A 225 -44.03 23.51 -22.04
N ARG A 226 -43.81 24.80 -22.37
CA ARG A 226 -44.80 25.87 -22.18
C ARG A 226 -46.02 25.64 -23.09
N PRO A 227 -47.20 26.04 -22.61
CA PRO A 227 -48.12 26.82 -23.43
C PRO A 227 -48.29 28.24 -22.90
N ALA A 228 -48.89 29.11 -23.72
CA ALA A 228 -49.18 30.51 -23.41
C ALA A 228 -50.70 30.76 -23.40
N ALA A 229 -51.07 32.03 -23.17
CA ALA A 229 -52.42 32.62 -23.30
C ALA A 229 -53.45 32.42 -22.17
N ARG A 230 -53.46 33.41 -21.25
CA ARG A 230 -54.56 34.38 -21.05
C ARG A 230 -56.02 33.88 -21.21
N ALA A 231 -56.80 33.87 -20.12
CA ALA A 231 -57.99 34.75 -19.93
C ALA A 231 -58.93 34.33 -18.77
N THR A 232 -59.45 35.35 -18.07
CA THR A 232 -60.79 35.45 -17.43
C THR A 232 -61.32 34.44 -16.40
N ALA A 233 -61.50 34.97 -15.17
CA ALA A 233 -62.77 35.10 -14.45
C ALA A 233 -63.25 34.04 -13.42
N SER A 234 -63.53 34.60 -12.23
CA SER A 234 -64.67 34.37 -11.33
C SER A 234 -64.88 33.05 -10.56
N ALA A 235 -64.84 33.21 -9.23
CA ALA A 235 -65.88 32.82 -8.26
C ALA A 235 -66.10 31.34 -7.88
N GLY A 236 -65.86 31.07 -6.58
CA GLY A 236 -66.89 30.48 -5.73
C GLY A 236 -66.60 29.09 -5.11
N PRO A 237 -67.13 28.75 -3.91
CA PRO A 237 -66.59 27.66 -3.10
C PRO A 237 -67.59 26.56 -2.64
N ALA A 238 -67.10 25.34 -2.41
CA ALA A 238 -67.70 24.30 -1.54
C ALA A 238 -66.62 23.23 -1.22
N ARG A 239 -66.30 22.93 0.05
CA ARG A 239 -66.94 21.93 0.93
C ARG A 239 -67.09 20.53 0.30
N HIS A 240 -66.33 19.55 0.77
CA HIS A 240 -66.85 18.47 1.64
C HIS A 240 -65.75 17.53 2.19
N LEU A 241 -65.86 17.24 3.49
CA LEU A 241 -65.34 16.06 4.22
C LEU A 241 -66.51 15.05 4.36
N PRO A 242 -66.35 13.88 5.03
CA PRO A 242 -65.31 12.83 4.94
C PRO A 242 -65.95 11.40 4.91
N GLU A 243 -65.16 10.32 4.79
CA GLU A 243 -65.40 8.97 5.37
C GLU A 243 -64.16 8.09 5.10
N GLN A 244 -63.41 7.57 6.07
CA GLN A 244 -63.70 6.48 7.03
C GLN A 244 -64.21 5.16 6.41
N SER A 245 -63.35 4.13 6.43
CA SER A 245 -63.71 2.75 6.78
C SER A 245 -62.49 1.94 7.20
N ARG A 246 -62.65 1.09 8.22
CA ARG A 246 -61.62 0.21 8.81
C ARG A 246 -61.91 -1.26 8.42
N HIS A 247 -60.88 -2.12 8.48
CA HIS A 247 -60.84 -3.52 8.99
C HIS A 247 -59.66 -4.25 8.30
N MET A 248 -58.67 -4.93 8.91
CA MET A 248 -58.52 -5.83 10.09
C MET A 248 -58.50 -7.33 9.74
N ALA A 249 -57.50 -8.05 10.30
CA ALA A 249 -57.26 -9.52 10.27
C ALA A 249 -57.01 -10.14 8.86
N GLY A 250 -56.32 -11.28 8.65
CA GLY A 250 -55.56 -12.26 9.47
C GLY A 250 -55.14 -13.45 8.57
N GLY A 251 -54.34 -14.46 8.94
CA GLY A 251 -53.54 -14.75 10.15
C GLY A 251 -53.12 -16.24 10.20
N MET A 252 -51.86 -16.54 10.60
CA MET A 252 -51.24 -17.90 10.77
C MET A 252 -51.01 -18.71 9.46
N VAL A 253 -49.87 -19.36 9.19
CA VAL A 253 -48.98 -20.27 9.95
C VAL A 253 -49.55 -21.68 10.15
N ARG A 254 -48.93 -22.68 9.52
CA ARG A 254 -48.98 -24.09 9.96
C ARG A 254 -47.64 -24.78 9.69
N ALA A 255 -47.07 -25.35 10.75
CA ALA A 255 -46.01 -26.35 10.69
C ALA A 255 -46.61 -27.75 10.96
N GLY A 256 -45.92 -28.80 10.53
CA GLY A 256 -46.34 -30.18 10.78
C GLY A 256 -45.31 -31.17 10.25
N ALA A 257 -44.47 -31.68 11.16
CA ALA A 257 -43.47 -32.69 10.84
C ALA A 257 -44.03 -34.11 10.92
N ARG A 258 -43.44 -35.02 10.14
CA ARG A 258 -43.16 -36.42 10.48
C ARG A 258 -41.85 -36.83 9.82
#